data_AF-A0A955XH30-F1
#
_entry.id   AF-A0A955XH30-F1
#
_cell.length_a   1.000
_cell.length_b   1.000
_cell.length_c   1.000
_cell.angle_alpha   90.00
_cell.angle_beta   90.00
_cell.angle_gamma   90.00
#
_symmetry.space_group_name_H-M   'P 1'
#
loop_
_entity.id
_entity.type
_entity.pdbx_description
1 polymer ?
#
loop_
_entity_poly.entity_id
_entity_poly.type
_entity_poly.pdbx_seq_one_letter_code
_entity_poly.pdbx_strand_id
1 'polypeptide(L)' 'MAKAPTIITASTTVDGRVEGSEDVEIYGAVRGAVRLEGDLYVDGEARVDAEVEVTTIAIHGILVGNVQA' A
#
# COMPACT_ATOMS: atom_id res chain seq x y z
N MET A 1 19.26 -9.33 9.15
CA MET A 1 19.37 -8.32 8.08
C MET A 1 18.04 -7.60 8.03
N ALA A 2 18.00 -6.29 8.25
CA ALA A 2 16.74 -5.55 8.13
C ALA A 2 16.38 -5.50 6.64
N LYS A 3 15.27 -6.12 6.26
CA LYS A 3 14.69 -5.99 4.92
C LYS A 3 14.25 -4.54 4.79
N ALA A 4 14.72 -3.84 3.76
CA ALA A 4 14.32 -2.46 3.56
C ALA A 4 12.83 -2.46 3.17
N PRO A 5 11.95 -1.76 3.90
CA PRO A 5 10.56 -1.65 3.48
C PRO A 5 10.51 -0.98 2.11
N THR A 6 9.58 -1.42 1.26
CA THR A 6 9.36 -0.76 -0.03
C THR A 6 8.54 0.50 0.23
N ILE A 7 9.10 1.66 -0.07
CA ILE A 7 8.48 2.96 0.23
C ILE A 7 8.02 3.62 -1.07
N ILE A 8 6.71 3.84 -1.19
CA ILE A 8 6.11 4.69 -2.22
C ILE A 8 6.03 6.11 -1.67
N THR A 9 6.90 6.99 -2.17
CA THR A 9 6.99 8.37 -1.70
C THR A 9 5.76 9.20 -2.07
N ALA A 10 5.50 10.28 -1.31
CA ALA A 10 4.31 11.14 -1.48
C ALA A 10 4.15 11.74 -2.89
N SER A 11 5.24 11.97 -3.62
CA SER A 11 5.23 12.48 -4.99
C SER A 11 4.97 11.41 -6.05
N THR A 12 4.83 10.14 -5.66
CA THR A 12 4.68 9.01 -6.57
C THR A 12 3.22 8.59 -6.65
N THR A 13 2.72 8.47 -7.87
CA THR A 13 1.42 7.86 -8.15
C THR A 13 1.64 6.55 -8.88
N VAL A 14 1.17 5.45 -8.30
CA VAL A 14 1.19 4.14 -8.96
C VAL A 14 -0.19 3.87 -9.54
N ASP A 15 -0.23 3.59 -10.84
CA ASP A 15 -1.44 3.19 -11.55
C ASP A 15 -1.21 1.81 -12.16
N GLY A 16 -1.96 0.81 -11.68
CA GLY A 16 -1.84 -0.57 -12.12
C GLY A 16 -1.91 -1.57 -10.97
N ARG A 17 -1.08 -2.61 -11.03
CA ARG A 17 -1.01 -3.66 -10.01
C ARG A 17 0.33 -3.64 -9.29
N VAL A 18 0.28 -3.60 -7.96
CA VAL A 18 1.43 -3.74 -7.08
C VAL A 18 1.39 -5.14 -6.47
N GLU A 19 2.45 -5.93 -6.66
CA GLU A 19 2.59 -7.26 -6.10
C GLU A 19 3.92 -7.35 -5.35
N GLY A 20 3.93 -7.93 -4.15
CA GLY A 20 5.13 -8.05 -3.33
C GLY A 20 4.97 -9.04 -2.18
N SER A 21 6.08 -9.57 -1.67
CA SER A 21 6.12 -10.46 -0.49
C SER A 21 6.82 -9.80 0.70
N GLU A 22 6.74 -8.48 0.76
CA GLU A 22 7.41 -7.66 1.76
C GLU A 22 6.55 -6.51 2.23
N ASP A 23 7.01 -5.87 3.29
CA ASP A 23 6.28 -4.77 3.89
C ASP A 23 6.38 -3.53 3.00
N VAL A 24 5.24 -2.89 2.78
CA VAL A 24 5.13 -1.72 1.91
C VAL A 24 4.56 -0.55 2.69
N GLU A 25 5.19 0.60 2.53
CA GLU A 25 4.72 1.87 3.07
C GLU A 25 4.31 2.80 1.93
N ILE A 26 3.06 3.26 1.97
CA ILE A 26 2.49 4.17 0.99
C ILE A 26 2.34 5.55 1.63
N TYR A 27 3.09 6.51 1.10
CA TYR A 27 2.97 7.94 1.42
C TYR A 27 2.30 8.73 0.29
N GLY A 28 2.18 8.15 -0.90
CA GLY A 28 1.64 8.79 -2.10
C GLY A 28 0.24 8.31 -2.48
N ALA A 29 0.02 8.18 -3.80
CA ALA A 29 -1.24 7.73 -4.35
C ALA A 29 -1.09 6.37 -5.05
N VAL A 30 -2.05 5.47 -4.82
CA VAL A 30 -2.10 4.18 -5.52
C VAL A 30 -3.49 3.95 -6.10
N ARG A 31 -3.53 3.56 -7.37
CA ARG A 31 -4.74 3.26 -8.13
C ARG A 31 -4.63 1.90 -8.80
N GLY A 32 -5.64 1.05 -8.60
CA GLY A 32 -5.74 -0.26 -9.23
C GLY A 32 -5.83 -1.40 -8.22
N ALA A 33 -4.79 -2.23 -8.08
CA ALA A 33 -4.80 -3.38 -7.17
C ALA A 33 -3.47 -3.54 -6.42
N VAL A 34 -3.53 -3.85 -5.13
CA VAL A 34 -2.36 -4.08 -4.26
C VAL A 34 -2.49 -5.47 -3.67
N ARG A 35 -1.50 -6.33 -3.94
CA ARG A 35 -1.40 -7.67 -3.37
C ARG A 35 -0.08 -7.83 -2.64
N LEU A 36 -0.13 -8.01 -1.33
CA LEU A 36 1.06 -8.20 -0.52
C LEU A 36 0.92 -9.44 0.36
N GLU A 37 1.97 -10.24 0.46
CA GLU A 37 2.02 -11.30 1.47
C GLU A 37 2.48 -10.78 2.84
N GLY A 38 2.87 -9.49 2.91
CA GLY A 38 3.34 -8.81 4.12
C GLY A 38 2.38 -7.75 4.64
N ASP A 39 2.93 -6.83 5.43
CA ASP A 39 2.18 -5.75 6.06
C ASP A 39 2.11 -4.52 5.15
N LEU A 40 0.95 -3.85 5.13
CA LEU A 40 0.73 -2.62 4.40
C LEU A 40 0.50 -1.45 5.36
N TYR A 41 1.32 -0.41 5.21
CA TYR A 41 1.15 0.85 5.94
C TYR A 41 0.73 1.96 4.97
N VAL A 42 -0.40 2.60 5.27
CA VAL A 42 -0.91 3.75 4.51
C VAL A 42 -0.80 4.99 5.38
N ASP A 43 0.06 5.91 4.99
CA ASP A 43 0.31 7.16 5.71
C ASP A 43 -0.92 8.09 5.69
N GLY A 44 -0.95 9.07 6.61
CA GLY A 44 -2.03 10.05 6.74
C GLY A 44 -2.26 10.92 5.51
N GLU A 45 -1.19 11.24 4.77
CA GLU A 45 -1.30 12.04 3.53
C GLU A 45 -1.54 11.17 2.29
N ALA A 46 -1.51 9.85 2.43
CA ALA A 46 -1.65 8.91 1.33
C ALA A 46 -3.10 8.65 0.94
N ARG A 47 -3.31 8.37 -0.35
CA ARG A 47 -4.61 8.00 -0.91
C ARG A 47 -4.54 6.73 -1.74
N VAL A 48 -5.26 5.70 -1.32
CA VAL A 48 -5.30 4.39 -2.00
C VAL A 48 -6.70 4.19 -2.57
N ASP A 49 -6.85 4.31 -3.88
CA ASP A 49 -8.07 3.94 -4.62
C ASP A 49 -7.82 2.60 -5.33
N ALA A 50 -7.79 1.50 -4.57
CA ALA A 50 -7.40 0.18 -5.09
C ALA A 50 -8.07 -0.97 -4.32
N GLU A 51 -8.10 -2.15 -4.95
CA GLU A 51 -8.42 -3.41 -4.28
C GLU A 51 -7.17 -3.95 -3.57
N VAL A 52 -7.24 -4.08 -2.26
CA VAL A 52 -6.09 -4.36 -1.39
C VAL A 52 -6.24 -5.74 -0.76
N GLU A 53 -5.27 -6.61 -0.99
CA GLU A 53 -5.20 -7.98 -0.47
C GLU A 53 -3.85 -8.16 0.24
N VAL A 54 -3.86 -8.14 1.58
CA VAL A 54 -2.64 -8.10 2.41
C VAL A 54 -2.80 -8.98 3.64
N THR A 55 -1.76 -9.19 4.45
CA THR A 55 -1.89 -9.93 5.72
C THR A 55 -2.35 -9.00 6.86
N THR A 56 -1.71 -7.84 6.97
CA THR A 56 -2.07 -6.81 7.95
C THR A 56 -2.11 -5.46 7.24
N ILE A 57 -3.08 -4.63 7.60
CA ILE A 57 -3.19 -3.27 7.08
C ILE A 57 -3.29 -2.25 8.21
N ALA A 58 -2.47 -1.21 8.14
CA ALA A 58 -2.52 -0.05 9.01
C ALA A 58 -2.84 1.19 8.17
N ILE A 59 -4.02 1.77 8.37
CA ILE A 59 -4.50 2.91 7.58
C ILE A 59 -4.55 4.15 8.46
N HIS A 60 -3.71 5.13 8.16
CA HIS A 60 -3.74 6.46 8.77
C HIS A 60 -4.32 7.53 7.83
N GLY A 61 -4.35 7.27 6.52
CA GLY A 61 -4.90 8.17 5.50
C GLY A 61 -6.25 7.74 4.95
N ILE A 62 -6.42 7.85 3.63
CA ILE A 62 -7.68 7.55 2.94
C ILE A 62 -7.51 6.32 2.05
N LEU A 63 -8.31 5.28 2.32
CA LEU A 63 -8.44 4.10 1.47
C LEU A 63 -9.86 3.99 0.94
N VAL A 64 -10.00 3.81 -0.38
CA VAL A 64 -11.26 3.63 -1.10
C VAL A 64 -11.13 2.39 -1.97
N GLY A 65 -11.85 1.33 -1.61
CA GLY A 65 -11.83 0.07 -2.33
C GLY A 65 -12.19 -1.09 -1.43
N ASN A 66 -12.02 -2.30 -1.96
CA ASN A 66 -12.17 -3.51 -1.15
C ASN A 66 -10.86 -3.79 -0.43
N VAL A 67 -10.96 -4.19 0.83
CA VAL A 67 -9.82 -4.63 1.63
C VAL A 67 -10.08 -6.07 2.06
N GLN A 68 -9.11 -6.92 1.75
CA GLN A 68 -9.03 -8.29 2.18
C GLN A 68 -7.74 -8.43 3.00
N ALA A 69 -7.90 -8.68 4.30
CA ALA A 69 -6.81 -8.88 5.26
C ALA A 69 -6.99 -10.25 5.91
#